data_AF-A0A4Y5Z714-F1
#
_entry.id   AF-A0A4Y5Z714-F1
#
_cell.length_a   1.000
_cell.length_b   1.000
_cell.length_c   1.000
_cell.angle_alpha   90.00
_cell.angle_beta   90.00
_cell.angle_gamma   90.00
#
_symmetry.space_group_name_H-M   'P 1'
#
loop_
_entity.id
_entity.type
_entity.pdbx_description
1 polymer ?
#
loop_
_entity_poly.entity_id
_entity_poly.type
_entity_poly.pdbx_seq_one_letter_code
_entity_poly.pdbx_strand_id
1 'polypeptide(L)'
;MTPSARILLALAVAATMAGPALARHDDPATELAKIKEGRIAGTPQRCISLPQVFNTQVIDKTTIAYRIGSTYYVSQLRSGAEALNSDDVMVTKTFGSQLCELDSVRMVDRYGGGLRGFAVLGPFIPYKPAPKDH
;
A
#
# COMPACT_ATOMS: atom_id res chain seq x y z
N MET A 1 -39.39 42.61 -51.47
CA MET A 1 -40.32 41.84 -50.62
C MET A 1 -40.06 40.37 -50.88
N THR A 2 -39.25 39.74 -50.03
CA THR A 2 -39.03 38.28 -49.91
C THR A 2 -38.34 38.03 -48.56
N PRO A 3 -38.86 37.15 -47.68
CA PRO A 3 -38.24 36.84 -46.39
C PRO A 3 -37.41 35.55 -46.48
N SER A 4 -36.32 35.45 -45.74
CA SER A 4 -35.60 34.17 -45.53
C SER A 4 -35.08 34.18 -44.10
N ALA A 5 -35.81 33.55 -43.19
CA ALA A 5 -35.71 32.13 -42.84
C ALA A 5 -34.78 31.96 -41.63
N ARG A 6 -35.46 31.81 -40.49
CA ARG A 6 -35.05 31.52 -39.12
C ARG A 6 -33.74 30.71 -39.00
N ILE A 7 -32.74 31.30 -38.35
CA ILE A 7 -31.55 30.58 -37.88
C ILE A 7 -31.90 29.90 -36.56
N LEU A 8 -31.83 28.57 -36.58
CA LEU A 8 -32.07 27.68 -35.45
C LEU A 8 -30.91 27.73 -34.46
N LEU A 9 -31.29 27.81 -33.19
CA LEU A 9 -30.48 27.70 -31.99
C LEU A 9 -29.84 26.30 -31.91
N ALA A 10 -28.53 26.20 -31.71
CA ALA A 10 -27.87 24.96 -31.30
C ALA A 10 -27.19 25.18 -29.93
N LEU A 11 -27.86 24.73 -28.86
CA LEU A 11 -27.26 24.60 -27.53
C LEU A 11 -26.28 23.41 -27.57
N ALA A 12 -24.98 23.69 -27.54
CA ALA A 12 -23.97 22.66 -27.29
C ALA A 12 -23.92 22.38 -25.77
N VAL A 13 -24.58 21.30 -25.34
CA VAL A 13 -24.43 20.79 -23.97
C VAL A 13 -23.10 20.02 -23.91
N ALA A 14 -22.05 20.65 -23.40
CA ALA A 14 -20.79 19.98 -23.11
C ALA A 14 -20.98 19.08 -21.88
N ALA A 15 -21.20 17.78 -22.10
CA ALA A 15 -21.16 16.79 -21.05
C ALA A 15 -19.71 16.57 -20.61
N THR A 16 -19.31 17.22 -19.51
CA THR A 16 -18.07 16.89 -18.80
C THR A 16 -18.23 15.53 -18.13
N MET A 17 -17.78 14.48 -18.81
CA MET A 17 -17.60 13.17 -18.21
C MET A 17 -16.46 13.25 -17.17
N ALA A 18 -16.78 13.65 -15.94
CA ALA A 18 -15.94 13.39 -14.78
C ALA A 18 -16.04 11.89 -14.47
N GLY A 19 -15.24 11.08 -15.16
CA GLY A 19 -15.10 9.66 -14.84
C GLY A 19 -14.57 9.49 -13.41
N PRO A 20 -14.95 8.41 -12.71
CA PRO A 20 -14.43 8.15 -11.37
C PRO A 20 -12.91 8.01 -11.44
N ALA A 21 -12.20 8.84 -10.67
CA ALA A 21 -10.77 8.67 -10.47
C ALA A 21 -10.55 7.35 -9.71
N LEU A 22 -10.27 6.28 -10.45
CA LEU A 22 -9.67 5.08 -9.87
C LEU A 22 -8.35 5.54 -9.24
N ALA A 23 -8.26 5.47 -7.90
CA ALA A 23 -7.05 5.76 -7.18
C ALA A 23 -5.93 4.89 -7.78
N ARG A 24 -5.01 5.50 -8.54
CA ARG A 24 -3.83 4.80 -9.01
C ARG A 24 -2.96 4.51 -7.79
N HIS A 25 -2.69 3.24 -7.54
CA HIS A 25 -1.61 2.85 -6.64
C HIS A 25 -0.31 3.41 -7.24
N ASP A 26 0.52 4.06 -6.43
CA ASP A 26 1.83 4.53 -6.90
C ASP A 26 2.69 3.34 -7.32
N ASP A 27 3.72 3.57 -8.14
CA ASP A 27 4.68 2.50 -8.37
C ASP A 27 5.44 2.17 -7.06
N PRO A 28 5.93 0.93 -6.91
CA PRO A 28 6.60 0.49 -5.68
C PRO A 28 7.77 1.36 -5.21
N ALA A 29 8.55 1.91 -6.15
CA ALA A 29 9.70 2.73 -5.80
C ALA A 29 9.24 4.06 -5.20
N THR A 30 8.18 4.64 -5.75
CA THR A 30 7.54 5.85 -5.21
C THR A 30 6.94 5.58 -3.82
N GLU A 31 6.25 4.46 -3.60
CA GLU A 31 5.67 4.12 -2.30
C GLU A 31 6.76 3.92 -1.24
N LEU A 32 7.84 3.20 -1.59
CA LEU A 32 8.99 3.05 -0.70
C LEU A 32 9.68 4.38 -0.41
N ALA A 33 9.80 5.28 -1.40
CA ALA A 33 10.34 6.61 -1.21
C ALA A 33 9.50 7.42 -0.21
N LYS A 34 8.17 7.40 -0.32
CA LYS A 34 7.25 8.05 0.63
C LYS A 34 7.41 7.51 2.06
N ILE A 35 7.66 6.21 2.22
CA ILE A 35 7.96 5.59 3.52
C ILE A 35 9.31 6.07 4.08
N LYS A 36 10.30 6.31 3.23
CA LYS A 36 11.64 6.74 3.67
C LYS A 36 11.76 8.25 3.84
N GLU A 37 10.92 9.03 3.17
CA GLU A 37 10.98 10.49 3.17
C GLU A 37 10.88 11.08 4.59
N GLY A 38 11.87 11.90 4.97
CA GLY A 38 11.94 12.51 6.30
C GLY A 38 12.10 11.51 7.45
N ARG A 39 12.50 10.26 7.15
CA ARG A 39 12.68 9.19 8.15
C ARG A 39 14.08 8.59 8.08
N ILE A 40 14.57 8.16 9.23
CA ILE A 40 15.88 7.57 9.42
C ILE A 40 15.71 6.08 9.72
N ALA A 41 16.46 5.25 9.00
CA ALA A 41 16.50 3.81 9.27
C ALA A 41 17.23 3.54 10.59
N GLY A 42 16.59 2.78 11.47
CA GLY A 42 17.18 2.29 12.71
C GLY A 42 17.67 0.85 12.61
N THR A 43 18.12 0.31 13.74
CA THR A 43 18.59 -1.08 13.84
C THR A 43 17.46 -2.05 13.50
N PRO A 44 17.71 -3.08 12.67
CA PRO A 44 16.74 -4.14 12.40
C PRO A 44 16.25 -4.80 13.69
N GLN A 45 14.95 -5.01 13.76
CA GLN A 45 14.27 -5.65 14.89
C GLN A 45 13.73 -7.00 14.46
N ARG A 46 13.78 -7.97 15.38
CA ARG A 46 13.28 -9.31 15.12
C ARG A 46 11.76 -9.40 15.19
N CYS A 47 11.11 -8.59 16.02
CA CYS A 47 9.67 -8.61 16.20
C CYS A 47 9.10 -7.20 16.42
N ILE A 48 7.87 -6.99 15.98
CA ILE A 48 7.07 -5.78 16.23
C ILE A 48 5.80 -6.13 17.00
N SER A 49 5.20 -5.15 17.68
CA SER A 49 3.94 -5.34 18.40
C SER A 49 2.76 -5.33 17.44
N LEU A 50 2.19 -6.50 17.15
CA LEU A 50 1.08 -6.65 16.21
C LEU A 50 -0.18 -5.84 16.61
N PRO A 51 -0.61 -5.78 17.90
CA PRO A 51 -1.76 -4.97 18.31
C PRO A 51 -1.61 -3.46 18.07
N GLN A 52 -0.39 -2.98 17.85
CA GLN A 52 -0.13 -1.56 17.58
C GLN A 52 -0.02 -1.26 16.07
N VAL A 53 -0.04 -2.30 15.23
CA VAL A 53 -0.07 -2.15 13.77
C VAL A 53 -1.47 -1.71 13.37
N PHE A 54 -1.56 -0.53 12.77
CA PHE A 54 -2.83 0.02 12.32
C PHE A 54 -2.91 0.17 10.80
N ASN A 55 -1.78 -0.02 10.10
CA ASN A 55 -1.77 -0.10 8.64
C ASN A 55 -0.67 -1.06 8.18
N THR A 56 -0.98 -1.83 7.13
CA THR A 56 -0.07 -2.75 6.46
C THR A 56 -0.14 -2.48 4.97
N GLN A 57 1.01 -2.29 4.33
CA GLN A 57 1.14 -1.97 2.91
C GLN A 57 2.09 -2.98 2.26
N VAL A 58 1.65 -3.58 1.15
CA VAL A 58 2.50 -4.38 0.27
C VAL A 58 3.10 -3.43 -0.75
N ILE A 59 4.41 -3.18 -0.65
CA ILE A 59 5.12 -2.21 -1.48
C ILE A 59 5.46 -2.82 -2.83
N ASP A 60 6.02 -4.04 -2.79
CA ASP A 60 6.33 -4.83 -3.98
C ASP A 60 6.19 -6.33 -3.65
N LYS A 61 6.58 -7.19 -4.58
CA LYS A 61 6.53 -8.65 -4.44
C LYS A 61 7.39 -9.20 -3.30
N THR A 62 8.28 -8.41 -2.72
CA THR A 62 9.25 -8.83 -1.70
C THR A 62 9.23 -7.95 -0.46
N THR A 63 8.51 -6.83 -0.45
CA THR A 63 8.62 -5.81 0.59
C THR A 63 7.26 -5.46 1.18
N ILE A 64 7.16 -5.51 2.50
CA ILE A 64 5.96 -5.16 3.26
C ILE A 64 6.31 -4.09 4.28
N ALA A 65 5.47 -3.07 4.42
CA ALA A 65 5.59 -2.04 5.43
C ALA A 65 4.43 -2.09 6.43
N TYR A 66 4.77 -2.09 7.72
CA TYR A 66 3.83 -2.02 8.82
C TYR A 66 3.94 -0.66 9.51
N ARG A 67 2.82 0.00 9.79
CA ARG A 67 2.82 1.30 10.48
C ARG A 67 2.45 1.14 11.94
N ILE A 68 3.31 1.64 12.84
CA ILE A 68 3.07 1.75 14.29
C ILE A 68 3.39 3.18 14.75
N GLY A 69 2.39 3.89 15.25
CA GLY A 69 2.43 5.35 15.43
C GLY A 69 2.94 6.09 14.19
N SER A 70 4.05 6.82 14.33
CA SER A 70 4.71 7.57 13.26
C SER A 70 5.83 6.79 12.55
N THR A 71 6.12 5.57 12.99
CA THR A 71 7.23 4.75 12.47
C THR A 71 6.71 3.70 11.50
N TYR A 72 7.40 3.55 10.37
CA TYR A 72 7.20 2.42 9.46
C TYR A 72 8.22 1.33 9.77
N TYR A 73 7.77 0.09 9.84
CA TYR A 73 8.59 -1.10 10.01
C TYR A 73 8.56 -1.87 8.69
N VAL A 74 9.65 -1.82 7.95
CA VAL A 74 9.74 -2.45 6.62
C VAL A 74 10.41 -3.80 6.76
N SER A 75 9.73 -4.85 6.30
CA SER A 75 10.25 -6.22 6.25
C SER A 75 10.41 -6.63 4.78
N GLN A 76 11.61 -7.07 4.43
CA GLN A 76 11.84 -7.80 3.18
C GLN A 76 11.59 -9.28 3.42
N LEU A 77 10.80 -9.91 2.56
CA LEU A 77 10.52 -11.33 2.63
C LEU A 77 11.78 -12.16 2.44
N ARG A 78 11.85 -13.27 3.18
CA ARG A 78 12.87 -14.30 2.99
C ARG A 78 12.47 -15.30 1.90
N SER A 79 11.17 -15.54 1.73
CA SER A 79 10.62 -16.44 0.71
C SER A 79 9.13 -16.17 0.48
N GLY A 80 8.57 -16.73 -0.59
CA GLY A 80 7.14 -16.62 -0.91
C GLY A 80 6.75 -15.34 -1.63
N ALA A 81 7.71 -14.67 -2.28
CA ALA A 81 7.51 -13.42 -2.98
C ALA A 81 6.47 -13.51 -4.11
N GLU A 82 6.35 -14.68 -4.72
CA GLU A 82 5.35 -15.00 -5.73
C GLU A 82 3.90 -14.89 -5.22
N ALA A 83 3.70 -14.91 -3.90
CA ALA A 83 2.39 -14.78 -3.29
C ALA A 83 1.94 -13.31 -3.11
N LEU A 84 2.84 -12.32 -3.27
CA LEU A 84 2.53 -10.90 -3.09
C LEU A 84 2.24 -10.20 -4.42
N ASN A 85 1.09 -9.51 -4.48
CA ASN A 85 0.82 -8.40 -5.39
C ASN A 85 0.23 -7.22 -4.60
N SER A 86 0.39 -5.99 -5.11
CA SER A 86 -0.09 -4.76 -4.46
C SER A 86 -1.61 -4.75 -4.21
N ASP A 87 -2.37 -5.53 -4.96
CA ASP A 87 -3.83 -5.63 -4.85
C ASP A 87 -4.31 -6.71 -3.86
N ASP A 88 -3.40 -7.47 -3.24
CA ASP A 88 -3.73 -8.59 -2.36
C ASP A 88 -4.04 -8.17 -0.91
N VAL A 89 -4.85 -8.97 -0.22
CA VAL A 89 -5.13 -8.80 1.22
C VAL A 89 -4.21 -9.73 2.02
N MET A 90 -3.45 -9.16 2.94
CA MET A 90 -2.59 -9.92 3.84
C MET A 90 -3.38 -10.42 5.05
N VAL A 91 -3.36 -11.73 5.25
CA VAL A 91 -3.89 -12.40 6.43
C VAL A 91 -2.73 -13.00 7.21
N THR A 92 -2.31 -12.35 8.28
CA THR A 92 -1.21 -12.83 9.10
C THR A 92 -1.70 -13.93 10.05
N LYS A 93 -1.01 -15.07 10.10
CA LYS A 93 -1.21 -16.07 11.15
C LYS A 93 -0.07 -15.96 12.16
N THR A 94 -0.32 -15.28 13.27
CA THR A 94 0.64 -15.16 14.38
C THR A 94 0.19 -15.95 15.60
N PHE A 95 1.15 -16.38 16.40
CA PHE A 95 0.91 -16.92 17.74
C PHE A 95 1.32 -15.85 18.76
N GLY A 96 0.34 -15.16 19.35
CA GLY A 96 0.57 -14.14 20.38
C GLY A 96 0.41 -12.68 19.89
N SER A 97 0.99 -11.74 20.64
CA SER A 97 0.88 -10.29 20.42
C SER A 97 2.04 -9.68 19.62
N GLN A 98 2.92 -10.52 19.09
CA GLN A 98 4.06 -10.09 18.29
C GLN A 98 3.94 -10.60 16.86
N LEU A 99 4.49 -9.82 15.93
CA LEU A 99 4.78 -10.24 14.58
C LEU A 99 6.30 -10.28 14.43
N CYS A 100 6.85 -11.47 14.23
CA CYS A 100 8.28 -11.71 14.20
C CYS A 100 8.78 -12.03 12.79
N GLU A 101 10.09 -11.87 12.58
CA GLU A 101 10.75 -12.49 11.45
C GLU A 101 10.50 -14.00 11.49
N LEU A 102 10.45 -14.63 10.32
CA LEU A 102 10.09 -16.03 10.11
C LEU A 102 8.61 -16.38 10.34
N ASP A 103 7.79 -15.45 10.83
CA ASP A 103 6.34 -15.65 10.80
C ASP A 103 5.85 -15.70 9.35
N SER A 104 4.88 -16.59 9.11
CA SER A 104 4.25 -16.75 7.80
C SER A 104 3.04 -15.82 7.66
N VAL A 105 3.02 -15.00 6.62
CA VAL A 105 1.84 -14.25 6.21
C VAL A 105 1.13 -14.98 5.08
N ARG A 106 -0.20 -15.09 5.17
CA ARG A 106 -1.04 -15.70 4.15
C ARG A 106 -1.55 -14.61 3.22
N MET A 107 -1.38 -14.80 1.92
CA MET A 107 -1.86 -13.85 0.93
C MET A 107 -3.21 -14.32 0.39
N VAL A 108 -4.20 -13.44 0.36
CA VAL A 108 -5.56 -13.73 -0.08
C VAL A 108 -5.93 -12.77 -1.19
N ASP A 109 -6.51 -13.31 -2.26
CA ASP A 109 -7.05 -12.50 -3.33
C ASP A 109 -8.18 -11.60 -2.83
N ARG A 110 -8.08 -10.31 -3.13
CA ARG A 110 -9.10 -9.33 -2.75
C ARG A 110 -10.43 -9.52 -3.48
N TYR A 111 -10.43 -10.06 -4.70
CA TYR A 111 -11.63 -10.19 -5.52
C TYR A 111 -12.31 -11.56 -5.40
N GLY A 112 -11.54 -12.65 -5.32
CA GLY A 112 -12.06 -14.01 -5.22
C GLY A 112 -11.94 -14.68 -3.84
N GLY A 113 -11.24 -14.08 -2.87
CA GLY A 113 -11.03 -14.66 -1.53
C GLY A 113 -10.17 -15.93 -1.50
N GLY A 114 -9.61 -16.34 -2.64
CA GLY A 114 -8.77 -17.52 -2.76
C GLY A 114 -7.38 -17.32 -2.13
N LEU A 115 -6.86 -18.37 -1.50
CA LEU A 115 -5.48 -18.41 -1.02
C LEU A 115 -4.51 -18.27 -2.19
N ARG A 116 -3.68 -17.22 -2.18
CA ARG A 116 -2.63 -16.96 -3.17
C ARG A 116 -1.33 -17.68 -2.81
N GLY A 117 -1.02 -17.78 -1.52
CA GLY A 117 0.16 -18.46 -1.03
C GLY A 117 0.57 -17.99 0.36
N PHE A 118 1.80 -18.31 0.73
CA PHE A 118 2.41 -17.91 1.99
C PHE A 118 3.75 -17.26 1.75
N ALA A 119 4.07 -16.24 2.54
CA ALA A 119 5.36 -15.58 2.54
C ALA A 119 5.97 -15.59 3.93
N VAL A 120 7.30 -15.67 4.00
CA VAL A 120 8.05 -15.68 5.27
C VAL A 120 8.70 -14.32 5.48
N LEU A 121 8.39 -13.69 6.62
CA LEU A 121 8.90 -12.36 6.93
C LEU A 121 10.41 -12.36 7.25
N GLY A 122 11.09 -11.32 6.83
CA GLY A 122 12.43 -10.99 7.30
C GLY A 122 12.41 -10.06 8.51
N PRO A 123 13.59 -9.58 8.94
CA PRO A 123 13.70 -8.61 10.02
C PRO A 123 13.02 -7.28 9.64
N PHE A 124 12.60 -6.52 10.65
CA PHE A 124 11.91 -5.26 10.48
C PHE A 124 12.88 -4.10 10.64
N ILE A 125 13.06 -3.29 9.60
CA ILE A 125 13.85 -2.06 9.67
C ILE A 125 12.91 -0.91 10.04
N PRO A 126 13.08 -0.27 11.21
CA PRO A 126 12.25 0.87 11.59
C PRO A 126 12.72 2.15 10.90
N TYR A 127 11.84 2.80 10.16
CA TYR A 127 12.01 4.15 9.61
C TYR A 127 11.29 5.13 10.52
N LYS A 128 12.04 5.76 11.42
CA LYS A 128 11.53 6.71 12.41
C LYS A 128 11.56 8.12 11.83
N PRO A 129 10.60 9.00 12.15
CA PRO A 129 10.72 10.42 11.80
C PRO A 129 12.08 10.97 12.24
N ALA A 130 12.73 11.73 11.36
CA ALA A 130 13.91 12.47 11.73
C ALA A 130 13.61 13.39 12.92
N PRO A 131 14.57 13.60 13.85
CA PRO A 131 14.44 14.63 14.86
C PRO A 131 14.07 15.97 14.20
N LYS A 132 13.14 16.71 14.81
CA LYS A 132 12.90 18.09 14.39
C LYS A 132 13.98 18.93 15.03
N ASP A 133 14.70 19.72 14.24
CA ASP A 133 15.55 20.77 14.77
C ASP A 133 14.62 21.78 15.48
N HIS A 134 14.88 22.02 16.76
CA HIS A 134 14.11 22.93 17.62
C HIS A 134 14.80 24.28 17.73
#